data_AF-A0A842VG89-F1
#
_entry.id   AF-A0A842VG89-F1
#
_cell.length_a   1.000
_cell.length_b   1.000
_cell.length_c   1.000
_cell.angle_alpha   90.00
_cell.angle_beta   90.00
_cell.angle_gamma   90.00
#
_symmetry.space_group_name_H-M   'P 1'
#
loop_
_entity.id
_entity.type
_entity.pdbx_description
1 polymer ?
#
loop_
_entity_poly.entity_id
_entity_poly.type
_entity_poly.pdbx_seq_one_letter_code
_entity_poly.pdbx_strand_id
1 'polypeptide(L)'
;MSKRFKKSKKDDQIMVDEKKGHLYLGDKDLRLLMLRPIDLIEFTEFAGANSEDIIIWVGKQLAKYFMEKLYPAMDLTTEDLSTKKIIINNVLETLQNIGYGLIHSTIKKEFIMVSVEEPISKEERENIMAKNLCVLYQGIFNGILEELGLDADGEEVSCYLLGDAACVYRFDLLVDEFGEEDIDEDAESTHISNFLKTL
;
A
#
# COMPACT_ATOMS: atom_id res chain seq x y z
N MET A 1 -6.28 9.72 20.65
CA MET A 1 -6.80 9.01 19.46
C MET A 1 -8.06 9.69 18.95
N SER A 2 -7.98 10.32 17.78
CA SER A 2 -9.15 10.88 17.10
C SER A 2 -10.15 9.77 16.75
N LYS A 3 -11.36 9.82 17.31
CA LYS A 3 -12.44 8.85 16.99
C LYS A 3 -12.83 8.86 15.50
N ARG A 4 -12.40 9.88 14.74
CA ARG A 4 -12.79 10.15 13.34
C ARG A 4 -12.21 9.14 12.34
N PHE A 5 -11.03 8.59 12.61
CA PHE A 5 -10.30 7.72 11.66
C PHE A 5 -10.22 6.27 12.11
N LYS A 6 -11.00 5.89 13.13
CA LYS A 6 -11.01 4.52 13.65
C LYS A 6 -11.90 3.66 12.77
N LYS A 7 -11.28 2.72 12.04
CA LYS A 7 -12.00 1.72 11.24
C LYS A 7 -12.69 0.65 12.08
N SER A 8 -13.80 0.15 11.58
CA SER A 8 -14.46 -1.06 12.07
C SER A 8 -14.13 -2.25 11.16
N LYS A 9 -14.18 -3.46 11.72
CA LYS A 9 -13.97 -4.70 10.94
C LYS A 9 -14.98 -4.88 9.79
N LYS A 10 -16.10 -4.15 9.77
CA LYS A 10 -17.08 -4.21 8.68
C LYS A 10 -16.67 -3.33 7.49
N ASP A 11 -15.87 -2.29 7.73
CA ASP A 11 -15.48 -1.32 6.72
C ASP A 11 -14.53 -1.91 5.66
N ASP A 12 -13.86 -3.01 5.99
CA ASP A 12 -12.89 -3.69 5.12
C ASP A 12 -13.35 -5.11 4.67
N GLN A 13 -14.64 -5.44 4.81
CA GLN A 13 -15.17 -6.73 4.31
C GLN A 13 -15.46 -6.66 2.81
N ILE A 14 -14.96 -7.63 2.04
CA ILE A 14 -15.35 -7.77 0.63
C ILE A 14 -16.79 -8.28 0.56
N MET A 15 -17.66 -7.50 -0.07
CA MET A 15 -19.07 -7.82 -0.32
C MET A 15 -19.27 -8.20 -1.77
N VAL A 16 -20.08 -9.23 -2.02
CA VAL A 16 -20.41 -9.74 -3.35
C VAL A 16 -21.89 -9.46 -3.65
N ASP A 17 -22.17 -8.63 -4.65
CA ASP A 17 -23.52 -8.48 -5.24
C ASP A 17 -23.62 -9.39 -6.45
N GLU A 18 -24.03 -10.65 -6.23
CA GLU A 18 -24.17 -11.67 -7.27
C GLU A 18 -25.17 -11.26 -8.38
N LYS A 19 -26.18 -10.45 -8.06
CA LYS A 19 -27.19 -10.04 -9.04
C LYS A 19 -26.62 -9.04 -10.04
N LYS A 20 -25.69 -8.20 -9.61
CA LYS A 20 -25.01 -7.23 -10.48
C LYS A 20 -23.64 -7.70 -10.95
N GLY A 21 -23.13 -8.80 -10.42
CA GLY A 21 -21.78 -9.29 -10.70
C GLY A 21 -20.71 -8.32 -10.20
N HIS A 22 -20.95 -7.65 -9.07
CA HIS A 22 -20.06 -6.63 -8.53
C HIS A 22 -19.43 -7.06 -7.21
N LEU A 23 -18.18 -6.66 -7.01
CA LEU A 23 -17.45 -6.75 -5.75
C LEU A 23 -17.30 -5.36 -5.15
N TYR A 24 -17.46 -5.23 -3.84
CA TYR A 24 -17.34 -3.97 -3.11
C TYR A 24 -16.58 -4.14 -1.81
N LEU A 25 -15.98 -3.06 -1.30
CA LEU A 25 -15.37 -3.03 0.02
C LEU A 25 -16.28 -2.33 1.04
N GLY A 26 -16.75 -3.08 2.03
CA GLY A 26 -17.65 -2.63 3.09
C GLY A 26 -18.91 -1.98 2.53
N ASP A 27 -19.46 -1.03 3.29
CA ASP A 27 -20.61 -0.21 2.86
C ASP A 27 -20.22 0.96 1.94
N LYS A 28 -18.97 1.00 1.44
CA LYS A 28 -18.46 2.07 0.58
C LYS A 28 -18.72 1.72 -0.89
N ASP A 29 -19.02 2.73 -1.72
CA ASP A 29 -19.08 2.57 -3.20
C ASP A 29 -17.66 2.54 -3.79
N LEU A 30 -16.84 1.63 -3.27
CA LEU A 30 -15.53 1.27 -3.77
C LEU A 30 -15.69 -0.08 -4.49
N ARG A 31 -15.70 -0.03 -5.82
CA ARG A 31 -15.89 -1.21 -6.67
C ARG A 31 -14.55 -1.90 -6.87
N LEU A 32 -14.57 -3.22 -6.76
CA LEU A 32 -13.39 -4.06 -6.90
C LEU A 32 -13.48 -4.89 -8.18
N LEU A 33 -12.32 -5.12 -8.79
CA LEU A 33 -12.14 -6.06 -9.89
C LEU A 33 -11.03 -7.03 -9.48
N MET A 34 -11.28 -8.32 -9.67
CA MET A 34 -10.27 -9.35 -9.45
C MET A 34 -9.48 -9.53 -10.75
N LEU A 35 -8.16 -9.33 -10.66
CA LEU A 35 -7.22 -9.53 -11.76
C LEU A 35 -6.20 -10.58 -11.34
N ARG A 36 -5.64 -11.32 -12.30
CA ARG A 36 -4.50 -12.20 -12.05
C ARG A 36 -3.22 -11.38 -12.20
N PRO A 37 -2.17 -11.63 -11.41
CA PRO A 37 -0.90 -10.90 -11.54
C PRO A 37 -0.32 -10.94 -12.97
N ILE A 38 -0.46 -12.07 -13.66
CA ILE A 38 -0.05 -12.22 -15.06
C ILE A 38 -0.70 -11.21 -16.01
N ASP A 39 -1.95 -10.80 -15.77
CA ASP A 39 -2.67 -9.86 -16.65
C ASP A 39 -1.98 -8.49 -16.64
N LEU A 40 -1.42 -8.09 -15.49
CA LEU A 40 -0.64 -6.87 -15.37
C LEU A 40 0.74 -7.02 -16.02
N ILE A 41 1.39 -8.18 -15.86
CA ILE A 41 2.67 -8.46 -16.52
C ILE A 41 2.53 -8.40 -18.04
N GLU A 42 1.53 -9.07 -18.62
CA GLU A 42 1.27 -9.03 -20.06
C GLU A 42 1.04 -7.60 -20.56
N PHE A 43 0.31 -6.77 -19.79
CA PHE A 43 0.15 -5.35 -20.11
C PHE A 43 1.49 -4.63 -20.23
N THR A 44 2.45 -4.91 -19.34
CA THR A 44 3.76 -4.25 -19.39
C THR A 44 4.59 -4.63 -20.60
N GLU A 45 4.45 -5.87 -21.08
CA GLU A 45 5.11 -6.32 -22.31
C GLU A 45 4.61 -5.52 -23.51
N PHE A 46 3.30 -5.21 -23.56
CA PHE A 46 2.73 -4.36 -24.61
C PHE A 46 3.13 -2.89 -24.49
N ALA A 47 3.26 -2.38 -23.26
CA ALA A 47 3.68 -0.99 -23.01
C ALA A 47 5.16 -0.72 -23.36
N GLY A 48 6.00 -1.77 -23.34
CA GLY A 48 7.40 -1.69 -23.72
C GLY A 48 8.24 -0.81 -22.79
N ALA A 49 9.10 0.05 -23.35
CA ALA A 49 10.09 0.81 -22.59
C ALA A 49 9.50 1.83 -21.60
N ASN A 50 8.23 2.23 -21.76
CA ASN A 50 7.56 3.18 -20.87
C ASN A 50 6.73 2.49 -19.77
N SER A 51 6.82 1.17 -19.66
CA SER A 51 5.98 0.37 -18.76
C SER A 51 6.12 0.80 -17.30
N GLU A 52 7.32 1.06 -16.81
CA GLU A 52 7.56 1.47 -15.43
C GLU A 52 6.83 2.78 -15.08
N ASP A 53 7.01 3.84 -15.88
CA ASP A 53 6.33 5.13 -15.68
C ASP A 53 4.80 4.99 -15.69
N ILE A 54 4.29 4.19 -16.62
CA ILE A 54 2.85 3.91 -16.73
C ILE A 54 2.35 3.19 -15.48
N ILE A 55 3.09 2.21 -14.97
CA ILE A 55 2.70 1.45 -13.77
C ILE A 55 2.75 2.33 -12.53
N ILE A 56 3.78 3.17 -12.38
CA ILE A 56 3.85 4.13 -11.29
C ILE A 56 2.62 5.05 -11.35
N TRP A 57 2.29 5.57 -12.53
CA TRP A 57 1.10 6.40 -12.72
C TRP A 57 -0.20 5.64 -12.38
N VAL A 58 -0.36 4.40 -12.84
CA VAL A 58 -1.51 3.55 -12.49
C VAL A 58 -1.60 3.35 -10.98
N GLY A 59 -0.49 3.03 -10.31
CA GLY A 59 -0.43 2.89 -8.86
C GLY A 59 -0.87 4.16 -8.14
N LYS A 60 -0.40 5.33 -8.58
CA LYS A 60 -0.84 6.63 -8.03
C LYS A 60 -2.34 6.86 -8.22
N GLN A 61 -2.90 6.53 -9.39
CA GLN A 61 -4.34 6.64 -9.63
C GLN A 61 -5.16 5.67 -8.75
N LEU A 62 -4.66 4.46 -8.51
CA LEU A 62 -5.29 3.54 -7.58
C LEU A 62 -5.31 4.13 -6.17
N ALA A 63 -4.15 4.58 -5.67
CA ALA A 63 -4.05 5.20 -4.35
C ALA A 63 -5.03 6.37 -4.20
N LYS A 64 -5.07 7.28 -5.16
CA LYS A 64 -6.03 8.40 -5.20
C LYS A 64 -7.48 7.91 -5.11
N TYR A 65 -7.86 6.94 -5.95
CA TYR A 65 -9.21 6.37 -5.91
C TYR A 65 -9.55 5.76 -4.55
N PHE A 66 -8.63 5.01 -3.94
CA PHE A 66 -8.81 4.46 -2.60
C PHE A 66 -8.97 5.58 -1.56
N MET A 67 -8.11 6.59 -1.58
CA MET A 67 -8.14 7.71 -0.64
C MET A 67 -9.45 8.50 -0.73
N GLU A 68 -9.88 8.87 -1.94
CA GLU A 68 -11.14 9.59 -2.18
C GLU A 68 -12.37 8.81 -1.69
N LYS A 69 -12.37 7.49 -1.87
CA LYS A 69 -13.49 6.63 -1.47
C LYS A 69 -13.45 6.29 0.02
N LEU A 70 -12.28 6.15 0.61
CA LEU A 70 -12.13 5.85 2.02
C LEU A 70 -12.41 7.08 2.89
N TYR A 71 -12.08 8.28 2.41
CA TYR A 71 -12.19 9.57 3.10
C TYR A 71 -12.91 10.63 2.23
N PRO A 72 -14.20 10.41 1.89
CA PRO A 72 -14.91 11.28 0.96
C PRO A 72 -15.04 12.70 1.49
N ALA A 73 -14.81 13.68 0.61
CA ALA A 73 -14.94 15.12 0.88
C ALA A 73 -14.04 15.65 2.03
N MET A 74 -12.92 14.98 2.30
CA MET A 74 -11.91 15.43 3.25
C MET A 74 -10.67 15.95 2.52
N ASP A 75 -10.13 17.09 2.97
CA ASP A 75 -8.81 17.58 2.55
C ASP A 75 -7.74 17.03 3.50
N LEU A 76 -7.12 15.92 3.10
CA LEU A 76 -6.18 15.19 3.93
C LEU A 76 -4.80 15.87 4.05
N THR A 77 -4.50 16.84 3.17
CA THR A 77 -3.21 17.54 3.16
C THR A 77 -3.02 18.43 4.39
N THR A 78 -4.13 18.88 4.97
CA THR A 78 -4.18 19.80 6.12
C THR A 78 -4.19 19.11 7.49
N GLU A 79 -4.31 17.79 7.52
CA GLU A 79 -4.33 17.02 8.76
C GLU A 79 -2.92 16.96 9.40
N ASP A 80 -2.82 16.81 10.71
CA ASP A 80 -1.54 16.68 11.43
C ASP A 80 -0.82 15.36 11.13
N LEU A 81 0.50 15.30 11.38
CA LEU A 81 1.33 14.12 11.10
C LEU A 81 0.85 12.87 11.84
N SER A 82 0.40 12.98 13.09
CA SER A 82 -0.16 11.87 13.85
C SER A 82 -1.38 11.27 13.15
N THR A 83 -2.24 12.13 12.59
CA THR A 83 -3.40 11.75 11.81
C THR A 83 -3.01 11.14 10.47
N LYS A 84 -2.04 11.73 9.75
CA LYS A 84 -1.50 11.17 8.51
C LYS A 84 -0.94 9.75 8.73
N LYS A 85 -0.20 9.51 9.81
CA LYS A 85 0.26 8.16 10.23
C LYS A 85 -0.90 7.17 10.36
N ILE A 86 -1.98 7.56 11.04
CA ILE A 86 -3.17 6.70 11.18
C ILE A 86 -3.80 6.40 9.81
N ILE A 87 -3.88 7.39 8.93
CA ILE A 87 -4.44 7.20 7.58
C ILE A 87 -3.57 6.26 6.75
N ILE A 88 -2.24 6.42 6.75
CA ILE A 88 -1.31 5.52 6.06
C ILE A 88 -1.59 4.08 6.49
N ASN A 89 -1.56 3.80 7.80
CA ASN A 89 -1.71 2.44 8.32
C ASN A 89 -3.09 1.86 7.96
N ASN A 90 -4.15 2.67 8.04
CA ASN A 90 -5.49 2.25 7.66
C ASN A 90 -5.57 1.87 6.17
N VAL A 91 -4.95 2.64 5.27
CA VAL A 91 -5.00 2.37 3.82
C VAL A 91 -4.19 1.12 3.49
N LEU A 92 -3.00 0.95 4.10
CA LEU A 92 -2.19 -0.26 3.94
C LEU A 92 -2.95 -1.50 4.44
N GLU A 93 -3.68 -1.40 5.55
CA GLU A 93 -4.54 -2.49 6.04
C GLU A 93 -5.68 -2.81 5.04
N THR A 94 -6.29 -1.82 4.40
CA THR A 94 -7.25 -2.07 3.30
C THR A 94 -6.61 -2.83 2.16
N LEU A 95 -5.42 -2.42 1.71
CA LEU A 95 -4.70 -3.08 0.61
C LEU A 95 -4.40 -4.54 0.95
N GLN A 96 -3.96 -4.81 2.19
CA GLN A 96 -3.79 -6.18 2.68
C GLN A 96 -5.09 -6.98 2.61
N ASN A 97 -6.21 -6.40 3.08
CA ASN A 97 -7.52 -7.09 3.10
C ASN A 97 -8.07 -7.42 1.70
N ILE A 98 -7.60 -6.74 0.66
CA ILE A 98 -7.98 -7.02 -0.75
C ILE A 98 -6.91 -7.82 -1.52
N GLY A 99 -5.86 -8.31 -0.85
CA GLY A 99 -4.93 -9.30 -1.42
C GLY A 99 -3.61 -8.74 -1.94
N TYR A 100 -3.19 -7.54 -1.55
CA TYR A 100 -1.88 -6.98 -1.93
C TYR A 100 -0.69 -7.54 -1.10
N GLY A 101 -0.87 -8.65 -0.37
CA GLY A 101 0.14 -9.20 0.54
C GLY A 101 -0.02 -8.69 1.97
N LEU A 102 0.93 -9.03 2.84
CA LEU A 102 0.98 -8.57 4.24
C LEU A 102 1.79 -7.27 4.29
N ILE A 103 1.13 -6.17 4.61
CA ILE A 103 1.72 -4.83 4.45
C ILE A 103 1.88 -4.16 5.81
N HIS A 104 3.10 -3.74 6.10
CA HIS A 104 3.45 -3.07 7.35
C HIS A 104 4.26 -1.81 7.07
N SER A 105 3.91 -0.72 7.72
CA SER A 105 4.69 0.51 7.73
C SER A 105 5.53 0.62 9.00
N THR A 106 6.66 1.31 8.89
CA THR A 106 7.45 1.78 10.02
C THR A 106 7.76 3.24 9.76
N ILE A 107 7.26 4.11 10.63
CA ILE A 107 7.42 5.56 10.51
C ILE A 107 8.56 5.98 11.43
N LYS A 108 9.60 6.55 10.84
CA LYS A 108 10.71 7.18 11.53
C LYS A 108 10.64 8.68 11.33
N LYS A 109 11.51 9.40 12.03
CA LYS A 109 11.51 10.86 12.04
C LYS A 109 11.62 11.44 10.63
N GLU A 110 12.56 10.93 9.84
CA GLU A 110 12.95 11.47 8.53
C GLU A 110 12.53 10.57 7.36
N PHE A 111 11.99 9.39 7.63
CA PHE A 111 11.61 8.45 6.57
C PHE A 111 10.48 7.53 6.99
N ILE A 112 9.77 7.03 5.98
CA ILE A 112 8.73 6.00 6.12
C ILE A 112 9.23 4.75 5.40
N MET A 113 9.15 3.60 6.05
CA MET A 113 9.38 2.31 5.40
C MET A 113 8.06 1.58 5.24
N VAL A 114 7.85 0.92 4.11
CA VAL A 114 6.73 0.02 3.87
C VAL A 114 7.28 -1.35 3.45
N SER A 115 7.00 -2.37 4.24
CA SER A 115 7.34 -3.77 3.96
C SER A 115 6.11 -4.49 3.42
N VAL A 116 6.32 -5.28 2.37
CA VAL A 116 5.33 -6.17 1.78
C VAL A 116 5.87 -7.60 1.84
N GLU A 117 5.38 -8.35 2.82
CA GLU A 117 5.58 -9.80 2.91
C GLU A 117 4.51 -10.51 2.07
N GLU A 118 4.84 -11.69 1.54
CA GLU A 118 3.94 -12.43 0.64
C GLU A 118 3.38 -11.54 -0.50
N PRO A 119 4.24 -10.79 -1.24
CA PRO A 119 3.78 -9.84 -2.25
C PRO A 119 3.11 -10.55 -3.43
N ILE A 120 2.28 -9.83 -4.19
CA ILE A 120 1.61 -10.37 -5.40
C ILE A 120 2.61 -10.91 -6.44
N SER A 121 3.84 -10.39 -6.44
CA SER A 121 4.92 -10.86 -7.32
C SER A 121 5.38 -12.28 -7.01
N LYS A 122 5.03 -12.83 -5.84
CA LYS A 122 5.34 -14.20 -5.45
C LYS A 122 4.70 -15.23 -6.39
N GLU A 123 3.50 -14.97 -6.90
CA GLU A 123 2.80 -15.89 -7.80
C GLU A 123 3.52 -16.06 -9.14
N GLU A 124 4.28 -15.05 -9.55
CA GLU A 124 4.95 -14.97 -10.85
C GLU A 124 6.47 -14.93 -10.70
N ARG A 125 7.03 -15.49 -9.63
CA ARG A 125 8.46 -15.37 -9.28
C ARG A 125 9.43 -15.78 -10.39
N GLU A 126 9.04 -16.76 -11.21
CA GLU A 126 9.87 -17.26 -12.31
C GLU A 126 9.82 -16.35 -13.56
N ASN A 127 8.90 -15.39 -13.59
CA ASN A 127 8.74 -14.44 -14.67
C ASN A 127 9.68 -13.24 -14.47
N ILE A 128 10.55 -12.99 -15.45
CA ILE A 128 11.51 -11.87 -15.40
C ILE A 128 10.82 -10.49 -15.30
N MET A 129 9.59 -10.39 -15.81
CA MET A 129 8.79 -9.17 -15.78
C MET A 129 8.00 -9.00 -14.47
N ALA A 130 8.05 -9.94 -13.53
CA ALA A 130 7.36 -9.83 -12.25
C ALA A 130 7.81 -8.62 -11.40
N LYS A 131 8.99 -8.05 -11.68
CA LYS A 131 9.46 -6.80 -11.06
C LYS A 131 8.48 -5.65 -11.27
N ASN A 132 7.73 -5.66 -12.37
CA ASN A 132 6.70 -4.65 -12.66
C ASN A 132 5.56 -4.65 -11.63
N LEU A 133 5.30 -5.78 -10.98
CA LEU A 133 4.37 -5.85 -9.85
C LEU A 133 4.94 -5.13 -8.61
N CYS A 134 6.26 -5.16 -8.41
CA CYS A 134 6.94 -4.38 -7.37
C CYS A 134 6.88 -2.87 -7.64
N VAL A 135 6.97 -2.46 -8.91
CA VAL A 135 6.83 -1.07 -9.34
C VAL A 135 5.41 -0.54 -9.05
N LEU A 136 4.38 -1.39 -9.18
CA LEU A 136 3.00 -1.01 -8.83
C LEU A 136 2.89 -0.59 -7.36
N TYR A 137 3.50 -1.35 -6.43
CA TYR A 137 3.51 -0.97 -5.01
C TYR A 137 4.15 0.39 -4.79
N GLN A 138 5.30 0.67 -5.41
CA GLN A 138 5.95 1.98 -5.33
C GLN A 138 5.02 3.09 -5.80
N GLY A 139 4.32 2.89 -6.92
CA GLY A 139 3.30 3.82 -7.43
C GLY A 139 2.15 4.04 -6.43
N ILE A 140 1.61 2.97 -5.85
CA ILE A 140 0.54 3.04 -4.86
C ILE A 140 1.01 3.82 -3.61
N PHE A 141 2.17 3.48 -3.05
CA PHE A 141 2.67 4.10 -1.85
C PHE A 141 3.01 5.59 -2.07
N ASN A 142 3.65 5.92 -3.20
CA ASN A 142 3.84 7.31 -3.61
C ASN A 142 2.51 8.07 -3.68
N GLY A 143 1.49 7.47 -4.32
CA GLY A 143 0.18 8.11 -4.41
C GLY A 143 -0.50 8.33 -3.06
N ILE A 144 -0.33 7.41 -2.10
CA ILE A 144 -0.85 7.60 -0.73
C ILE A 144 -0.18 8.81 -0.08
N LEU A 145 1.14 8.93 -0.17
CA LEU A 145 1.89 10.04 0.42
C LEU A 145 1.54 11.38 -0.25
N GLU A 146 1.41 11.40 -1.57
CA GLU A 146 0.99 12.58 -2.35
C GLU A 146 -0.40 13.07 -1.94
N GLU A 147 -1.39 12.17 -1.79
CA GLU A 147 -2.74 12.55 -1.36
C GLU A 147 -2.80 13.02 0.10
N LEU A 148 -1.80 12.66 0.91
CA LEU A 148 -1.60 13.19 2.26
C LEU A 148 -0.78 14.50 2.26
N GLY A 149 -0.31 14.97 1.11
CA GLY A 149 0.56 16.13 1.00
C GLY A 149 1.89 15.94 1.75
N LEU A 150 2.43 14.72 1.75
CA LEU A 150 3.77 14.41 2.25
C LEU A 150 4.72 14.39 1.05
N ASP A 151 5.72 15.26 1.08
CA ASP A 151 6.75 15.32 0.04
C ASP A 151 7.88 14.34 0.38
N ALA A 152 8.01 13.29 -0.42
CA ALA A 152 8.95 12.21 -0.17
C ALA A 152 9.53 11.64 -1.46
N ASP A 153 10.81 11.24 -1.41
CA ASP A 153 11.45 10.47 -2.48
C ASP A 153 11.49 8.99 -2.08
N GLY A 154 11.01 8.14 -2.98
CA GLY A 154 10.67 6.76 -2.68
C GLY A 154 11.41 5.76 -3.57
N GLU A 155 12.11 4.81 -2.95
CA GLU A 155 12.79 3.71 -3.66
C GLU A 155 12.54 2.34 -3.01
N GLU A 156 12.67 1.28 -3.80
CA GLU A 156 12.67 -0.09 -3.30
C GLU A 156 14.08 -0.49 -2.87
N VAL A 157 14.28 -0.71 -1.57
CA VAL A 157 15.59 -1.02 -0.96
C VAL A 157 15.82 -2.51 -0.74
N SER A 158 14.76 -3.34 -0.84
CA SER A 158 14.82 -4.81 -0.74
C SER A 158 13.70 -5.43 -1.57
N CYS A 159 13.93 -6.58 -2.19
CA CYS A 159 13.02 -7.19 -3.15
C CYS A 159 12.88 -8.70 -2.96
N TYR A 160 11.65 -9.18 -2.75
CA TYR A 160 11.34 -10.60 -2.64
C TYR A 160 11.84 -11.43 -3.84
N LEU A 161 11.73 -10.88 -5.06
CA LEU A 161 12.17 -11.56 -6.28
C LEU A 161 13.69 -11.77 -6.32
N LEU A 162 14.46 -10.96 -5.59
CA LEU A 162 15.91 -11.11 -5.44
C LEU A 162 16.32 -12.08 -4.32
N GLY A 163 15.34 -12.70 -3.65
CA GLY A 163 15.57 -13.68 -2.59
C GLY A 163 15.45 -13.12 -1.17
N ASP A 164 15.09 -11.85 -1.02
CA ASP A 164 14.81 -11.25 0.29
C ASP A 164 13.48 -11.78 0.88
N ALA A 165 13.29 -11.58 2.18
CA ALA A 165 12.07 -12.03 2.87
C ALA A 165 10.81 -11.24 2.47
N ALA A 166 10.97 -10.01 2.01
CA ALA A 166 9.90 -9.08 1.67
C ALA A 166 10.37 -8.09 0.59
N CYS A 167 9.43 -7.36 -0.02
CA CYS A 167 9.75 -6.12 -0.72
C CYS A 167 9.70 -4.96 0.29
N VAL A 168 10.76 -4.15 0.38
CA VAL A 168 10.82 -3.01 1.30
C VAL A 168 11.02 -1.73 0.51
N TYR A 169 10.16 -0.76 0.77
CA TYR A 169 10.17 0.55 0.14
C TYR A 169 10.50 1.61 1.19
N ARG A 170 11.48 2.45 0.91
CA ARG A 170 11.90 3.56 1.77
C ARG A 170 11.47 4.87 1.11
N PHE A 171 10.82 5.73 1.88
CA PHE A 171 10.40 7.06 1.48
C PHE A 171 11.07 8.07 2.39
N ASP A 172 12.09 8.77 1.89
CA ASP A 172 12.78 9.83 2.62
C ASP A 172 11.97 11.12 2.52
N LEU A 173 11.62 11.71 3.66
CA LEU A 173 10.81 12.92 3.73
C LEU A 173 11.67 14.14 3.40
N LEU A 174 11.20 14.97 2.47
CA LEU A 174 11.99 16.11 1.97
C LEU A 174 11.79 17.38 2.80
N VAL A 175 10.64 17.52 3.46
CA VAL A 175 10.24 18.72 4.21
C VAL A 175 9.68 18.38 5.59
N ASP A 176 8.90 17.30 5.70
CA ASP A 176 8.21 16.92 6.93
C ASP A 176 9.10 16.08 7.87
N GLU A 177 8.92 16.25 9.18
CA GLU A 177 9.55 15.42 10.21
C GLU A 177 8.51 14.97 11.25
N PHE A 178 8.38 13.67 11.49
CA PHE A 178 7.49 13.13 12.52
C PHE A 178 8.03 13.39 13.94
N GLY A 179 7.15 13.79 14.86
CA GLY A 179 7.48 13.99 16.27
C GLY A 179 7.85 12.68 16.99
N GLU A 180 8.53 12.77 18.13
CA GLU A 180 8.93 11.59 18.93
C GLU A 180 7.73 10.72 19.35
N GLU A 181 6.56 11.35 19.51
CA GLU A 181 5.29 10.67 19.82
C GLU A 181 4.69 9.89 18.64
N ASP A 182 5.12 10.18 17.41
CA ASP A 182 4.57 9.65 16.17
C ASP A 182 5.54 8.74 15.41
N ILE A 183 6.79 8.61 15.87
CA ILE A 183 7.71 7.59 15.36
C ILE A 183 7.43 6.23 15.99
N ASP A 184 7.62 5.18 15.21
CA ASP A 184 7.65 3.82 15.73
C ASP A 184 9.01 3.59 16.38
N GLU A 185 9.02 3.00 17.58
CA GLU A 185 10.27 2.57 18.23
C GLU A 185 11.04 1.64 17.29
N ASP A 186 12.37 1.59 17.41
CA ASP A 186 13.15 0.52 16.79
C ASP A 186 12.72 -0.80 17.44
N ALA A 187 11.65 -1.38 16.92
CA ALA A 187 11.50 -2.81 16.99
C ALA A 187 12.75 -3.35 16.30
N GLU A 188 13.70 -3.85 17.09
CA GLU A 188 14.65 -4.83 16.60
C GLU A 188 13.85 -5.79 15.70
N SER A 189 14.44 -6.16 14.56
CA SER A 189 13.88 -7.07 13.56
C SER A 189 13.66 -8.51 14.08
N THR A 190 13.29 -8.64 15.35
CA THR A 190 13.00 -9.84 16.11
C THR A 190 11.48 -9.97 16.25
N HIS A 191 10.91 -10.76 15.33
CA HIS A 191 9.63 -11.46 15.44
C HIS A 191 8.35 -10.83 14.86
N ILE A 192 8.30 -10.73 13.52
CA ILE A 192 7.06 -11.02 12.75
C ILE A 192 6.77 -12.55 12.73
N SER A 193 7.65 -13.38 13.32
CA SER A 193 7.49 -14.83 13.46
C SER A 193 6.51 -15.29 14.56
N ASN A 194 6.05 -14.45 15.48
CA ASN A 194 5.28 -14.92 16.64
C ASN A 194 3.76 -15.02 16.41
N PHE A 195 3.23 -14.55 15.28
CA PHE A 195 1.81 -14.75 14.94
C PHE A 195 1.53 -16.17 14.40
N LEU A 196 2.54 -16.83 13.80
CA LEU A 196 2.44 -18.18 13.24
C LEU A 196 2.61 -19.32 14.27
N LYS A 197 2.85 -19.02 15.55
CA LYS A 197 2.98 -20.04 16.61
C LYS A 197 1.66 -20.37 17.33
N THR A 198 0.56 -19.72 16.97
CA THR A 198 -0.76 -19.88 17.60
C THR A 198 -1.83 -20.50 16.69
N LEU A 199 -1.43 -21.13 15.59
CA LEU A 199 -2.29 -22.01 14.78
C LEU A 199 -1.91 -23.48 14.98
#